data_AF-A0A818SMN7-F1
#
_entry.id   AF-A0A818SMN7-F1
#
_cell.length_a   1.000
_cell.length_b   1.000
_cell.length_c   1.000
_cell.angle_alpha   90.00
_cell.angle_beta   90.00
_cell.angle_gamma   90.00
#
_symmetry.space_group_name_H-M   'P 1'
#
loop_
_entity.id
_entity.type
_entity.pdbx_description
1 polymer ?
#
loop_
_entity_poly.entity_id
_entity_poly.type
_entity_poly.pdbx_seq_one_letter_code
_entity_poly.pdbx_strand_id
1 'polypeptide(L)'
;MVIKASSNYGWFLDDFSVEDSSGSEMLRNGNFENGTLTNGWISIHCEDLYCANITNLGCSGGSGLCYYVTCDTVQALQQTFSTTPTNAYTFSFQIKWIGSIGSANNNWLSYSIS
;
A
#
# COMPACT_ATOMS: atom_id res chain seq x y z
N MET A 1 -2.61 -7.88 -1.57
CA MET A 1 -3.83 -7.26 -0.98
C MET A 1 -4.77 -6.87 -2.11
N VAL A 2 -6.09 -7.06 -1.98
CA VAL A 2 -7.08 -6.62 -2.98
C VAL A 2 -7.91 -5.50 -2.38
N ILE A 3 -7.93 -4.33 -3.00
CA ILE A 3 -8.76 -3.20 -2.58
C ILE A 3 -9.61 -2.77 -3.79
N LYS A 4 -10.91 -2.60 -3.55
CA LYS A 4 -11.86 -2.10 -4.55
C LYS A 4 -12.21 -0.64 -4.22
N ALA A 5 -11.91 0.28 -5.14
CA ALA A 5 -12.46 1.63 -5.10
C ALA A 5 -13.76 1.66 -5.91
N SER A 6 -14.66 2.62 -5.63
CA SER A 6 -15.81 2.96 -6.49
C SER A 6 -15.51 4.20 -7.33
N SER A 7 -16.32 4.46 -8.36
CA SER A 7 -16.16 5.62 -9.25
C SER A 7 -16.21 6.93 -8.44
N ASN A 8 -15.17 7.74 -8.59
CA ASN A 8 -14.82 8.96 -7.82
C ASN A 8 -14.00 8.76 -6.54
N TYR A 9 -13.67 7.53 -6.16
CA TYR A 9 -12.99 7.23 -4.91
C TYR A 9 -11.56 6.74 -5.13
N GLY A 10 -10.67 7.09 -4.21
CA GLY A 10 -9.26 6.69 -4.27
C GLY A 10 -8.76 6.25 -2.91
N TRP A 11 -7.57 5.66 -2.87
CA TRP A 11 -6.94 5.31 -1.61
C TRP A 11 -5.43 5.49 -1.70
N PHE A 12 -4.85 5.81 -0.57
CA PHE A 12 -3.42 5.80 -0.35
C PHE A 12 -3.04 4.63 0.54
N LEU A 13 -1.89 4.05 0.25
CA LEU A 13 -1.25 3.03 1.06
C LEU A 13 0.18 3.47 1.31
N ASP A 14 0.62 3.28 2.55
CA ASP A 14 1.94 3.68 3.00
C ASP A 14 2.41 2.76 4.12
N ASP A 15 3.72 2.78 4.38
CA ASP A 15 4.38 2.04 5.46
C ASP A 15 3.95 0.57 5.55
N PHE A 16 3.82 -0.11 4.40
CA PHE A 16 3.50 -1.53 4.38
C PHE A 16 4.73 -2.30 4.86
N SER A 17 4.59 -3.00 5.98
CA SER A 17 5.67 -3.77 6.57
C SER A 17 5.21 -5.20 6.85
N VAL A 18 6.13 -6.14 6.66
CA VAL A 18 6.00 -7.48 7.20
C VAL A 18 7.26 -7.77 7.99
N GLU A 19 7.12 -7.88 9.31
CA GLU A 19 8.25 -8.17 10.19
C GLU A 19 8.15 -9.61 10.67
N ASP A 20 9.28 -10.31 10.74
CA ASP A 20 9.36 -11.57 11.47
C ASP A 20 9.41 -11.33 13.00
N SER A 21 9.43 -12.40 13.78
CA SER A 21 9.50 -12.33 15.25
C SER A 21 10.76 -11.66 15.80
N SER A 22 11.79 -11.41 14.98
CA SER A 22 12.99 -10.66 15.35
C SER A 22 12.88 -9.16 15.05
N GLY A 23 11.79 -8.72 14.42
CA GLY A 23 11.61 -7.35 13.92
C GLY A 23 12.34 -7.11 12.59
N SER A 24 12.73 -8.17 11.87
CA SER A 24 13.37 -8.02 10.57
C SER A 24 12.32 -7.81 9.48
N GLU A 25 12.44 -6.71 8.73
CA GLU A 25 11.57 -6.42 7.59
C GLU A 25 11.79 -7.45 6.47
N MET A 26 10.68 -8.00 5.97
CA MET A 26 10.64 -9.03 4.93
C MET A 26 10.37 -8.44 3.55
N LEU A 27 9.75 -7.26 3.47
CA LEU A 27 9.45 -6.58 2.22
C LEU A 27 10.54 -5.59 1.84
N ARG A 28 10.62 -5.30 0.54
CA ARG A 28 11.45 -4.25 -0.03
C ARG A 28 10.56 -3.08 -0.41
N ASN A 29 11.00 -1.88 -0.04
CA ASN A 29 10.33 -0.62 -0.41
C ASN A 29 8.83 -0.62 -0.04
N GLY A 30 8.49 -1.15 1.13
CA GLY A 30 7.10 -1.17 1.62
C GLY A 30 6.59 0.20 2.06
N ASN A 31 7.50 1.11 2.37
CA ASN A 31 7.26 2.54 2.63
C ASN A 31 7.29 3.40 1.36
N PHE A 32 7.51 2.81 0.18
CA PHE A 32 7.43 3.51 -1.11
C PHE A 32 8.43 4.67 -1.36
N GLU A 33 9.38 4.92 -0.47
CA GLU A 33 10.35 6.02 -0.53
C GLU A 33 11.32 5.94 -1.73
N ASN A 34 11.42 4.78 -2.40
CA ASN A 34 12.21 4.63 -3.61
C ASN A 34 11.53 5.17 -4.88
N GLY A 35 10.30 5.68 -4.79
CA GLY A 35 9.60 6.34 -5.91
C GLY A 35 9.12 5.44 -7.04
N THR A 36 9.46 4.15 -7.02
CA THR A 36 9.05 3.19 -8.06
C THR A 36 8.58 1.86 -7.44
N LEU A 37 7.66 1.21 -8.15
CA LEU A 37 7.20 -0.15 -7.79
C LEU A 37 8.20 -1.24 -8.21
N THR A 38 9.05 -0.96 -9.20
CA THR A 38 9.93 -1.96 -9.86
C THR A 38 10.96 -2.62 -8.93
N ASN A 39 11.11 -2.14 -7.70
CA ASN A 39 11.99 -2.72 -6.69
C ASN A 39 11.26 -3.69 -5.74
N GLY A 40 10.47 -4.62 -6.30
CA GLY A 40 9.85 -5.73 -5.57
C GLY A 40 8.32 -5.77 -5.62
N TRP A 41 7.66 -4.68 -6.00
CA TRP A 41 6.20 -4.62 -6.07
C TRP A 41 5.69 -4.77 -7.50
N ILE A 42 4.64 -5.57 -7.66
CA ILE A 42 3.91 -5.75 -8.90
C ILE A 42 2.50 -5.23 -8.69
N SER A 43 2.09 -4.30 -9.54
CA SER A 43 0.70 -3.88 -9.63
C SER A 43 -0.04 -4.79 -10.60
N ILE A 44 -1.13 -5.38 -10.13
CA ILE A 44 -1.99 -6.29 -10.89
C ILE A 44 -3.33 -5.59 -11.08
N HIS A 45 -3.78 -5.53 -12.33
CA HIS A 45 -4.99 -4.84 -12.75
C HIS A 45 -5.93 -5.84 -13.42
N CYS A 46 -7.23 -5.73 -13.14
CA CYS A 46 -8.26 -6.53 -13.82
C CYS A 46 -8.73 -5.92 -15.15
N GLU A 47 -8.36 -4.67 -15.45
CA GLU A 47 -8.73 -3.92 -16.66
C GLU A 47 -7.52 -3.15 -17.20
N ASP A 48 -7.54 -2.76 -18.48
CA ASP A 48 -6.45 -2.05 -19.19
C ASP A 48 -6.27 -0.58 -18.75
N LEU A 49 -6.83 -0.18 -17.60
CA LEU A 49 -6.75 1.17 -17.04
C LEU A 49 -5.66 1.26 -15.97
N TYR A 50 -4.58 1.98 -16.29
CA TYR A 50 -3.54 2.31 -15.33
C TYR A 50 -3.86 3.63 -14.61
N CYS A 51 -4.13 3.54 -13.32
CA CYS A 51 -4.54 4.68 -12.48
C CYS A 51 -3.83 4.69 -11.11
N ALA A 52 -2.70 4.02 -11.03
CA ALA A 52 -1.93 3.87 -9.80
C ALA A 52 -0.54 4.48 -9.95
N ASN A 53 -0.07 5.23 -8.96
CA ASN A 53 1.24 5.87 -9.00
C ASN A 53 1.85 5.96 -7.60
N ILE A 54 3.16 6.18 -7.53
CA ILE A 54 3.83 6.64 -6.31
C ILE A 54 3.81 8.17 -6.31
N THR A 55 3.37 8.78 -5.22
CA THR A 55 3.21 10.24 -5.11
C THR A 55 3.57 10.71 -3.71
N ASN A 56 3.90 12.00 -3.54
CA ASN A 56 4.05 12.64 -2.24
C ASN A 56 2.77 13.33 -1.75
N LEU A 57 1.69 13.24 -2.53
CA LEU A 57 0.45 13.95 -2.26
C LEU A 57 -0.38 13.20 -1.23
N GLY A 58 -0.20 13.56 0.04
CA GLY A 58 -1.06 13.10 1.12
C GLY A 58 -0.61 11.80 1.78
N CYS A 59 0.70 11.54 1.82
CA CYS A 59 1.36 10.41 2.49
C CYS A 59 1.27 10.45 4.02
N SER A 60 1.64 9.34 4.66
CA SER A 60 1.61 9.17 6.12
C SER A 60 2.62 10.08 6.81
N GLY A 61 2.39 10.42 8.07
CA GLY A 61 3.13 11.44 8.86
C GLY A 61 4.62 11.20 9.11
N GLY A 62 5.28 10.34 8.34
CA GLY A 62 6.72 10.14 8.28
C GLY A 62 7.27 9.86 6.88
N SER A 63 6.40 9.70 5.87
CA SER A 63 6.76 9.28 4.52
C SER A 63 6.73 10.45 3.54
N GLY A 64 7.73 10.53 2.68
CA GLY A 64 7.78 11.45 1.56
C GLY A 64 7.00 10.95 0.36
N LEU A 65 6.76 9.64 0.27
CA LEU A 65 6.10 9.00 -0.87
C LEU A 65 5.17 7.87 -0.42
N CYS A 66 4.09 7.66 -1.18
CA CYS A 66 3.08 6.66 -0.90
C CYS A 66 2.45 6.16 -2.19
N TYR A 67 1.86 4.96 -2.13
CA TYR A 67 1.13 4.38 -3.26
C TYR A 67 -0.29 4.94 -3.31
N TYR A 68 -0.71 5.41 -4.48
CA TYR A 68 -1.99 6.07 -4.72
C TYR A 68 -2.74 5.43 -5.87
N VAL A 69 -4.03 5.13 -5.69
CA VAL A 69 -4.92 4.53 -6.70
C VAL A 69 -6.19 5.37 -6.87
N THR A 70 -6.61 5.61 -8.13
CA THR A 70 -7.69 6.57 -8.45
C THR A 70 -8.86 6.03 -9.27
N CYS A 71 -8.86 4.77 -9.67
CA CYS A 71 -9.91 4.21 -10.55
C CYS A 71 -10.70 3.07 -9.89
N ASP A 72 -11.92 2.91 -10.39
CA ASP A 72 -12.97 1.96 -9.96
C ASP A 72 -12.68 0.52 -10.44
N THR A 73 -11.42 0.12 -10.50
CA THR A 73 -11.04 -1.23 -10.92
C THR A 73 -10.47 -1.99 -9.73
N VAL A 74 -10.65 -3.31 -9.76
CA VAL A 74 -9.98 -4.16 -8.78
C VAL A 74 -8.48 -4.10 -9.06
N GLN A 75 -7.75 -3.53 -8.12
CA GLN A 75 -6.29 -3.52 -8.13
C GLN A 75 -5.75 -4.34 -6.98
N ALA A 76 -4.69 -5.08 -7.27
CA ALA A 76 -3.91 -5.77 -6.27
C ALA A 76 -2.45 -5.31 -6.36
N LEU A 77 -1.88 -5.02 -5.20
CA LEU A 77 -0.45 -4.84 -5.05
C LEU A 77 0.14 -6.12 -4.46
N GLN A 78 1.17 -6.64 -5.11
CA GLN A 78 1.80 -7.91 -4.77
C GLN A 78 3.31 -7.77 -4.63
N GLN A 79 3.84 -8.34 -3.55
CA GLN A 79 5.25 -8.66 -3.39
C GLN A 79 5.33 -10.04 -2.73
N THR A 80 6.35 -10.81 -3.09
CA THR A 80 6.63 -12.11 -2.48
C THR A 80 7.83 -12.00 -1.55
N PHE A 81 7.77 -12.73 -0.44
CA PHE A 81 8.87 -12.90 0.49
C PHE A 81 8.91 -14.36 0.93
N SER A 82 10.04 -14.80 1.49
CA SER A 82 10.19 -16.16 2.00
C SER A 82 9.78 -16.25 3.46
N THR A 83 9.01 -17.28 3.80
CA THR A 83 8.63 -17.58 5.18
C THR A 83 9.46 -18.75 5.71
N THR A 84 9.85 -18.69 6.97
CA THR A 84 10.42 -19.81 7.71
C THR A 84 9.31 -20.49 8.48
N PRO A 85 9.17 -21.84 8.42
CA PRO A 85 8.21 -22.56 9.24
C PRO A 85 8.35 -22.18 10.72
N THR A 86 7.22 -22.09 11.43
CA THR A 86 7.14 -21.76 12.87
C THR A 86 7.51 -20.34 13.30
N ASN A 87 8.01 -19.48 12.40
CA ASN A 87 8.12 -18.05 12.69
C ASN A 87 6.73 -17.39 12.67
N ALA A 88 6.50 -16.52 13.64
CA ALA A 88 5.39 -15.58 13.62
C ALA A 88 5.78 -14.36 12.77
N TYR A 89 4.79 -13.75 12.13
CA TYR A 89 4.96 -12.59 11.27
C TYR A 89 3.91 -11.55 11.62
N THR A 90 4.33 -10.30 11.77
CA THR A 90 3.42 -9.17 11.95
C THR A 90 3.30 -8.44 10.63
N PHE A 91 2.07 -8.26 10.17
CA PHE A 91 1.74 -7.48 8.99
C PHE A 91 1.22 -6.13 9.47
N SER A 92 1.80 -5.04 8.97
CA SER A 92 1.30 -3.71 9.25
C SER A 92 1.27 -2.83 8.00
N PHE A 93 0.36 -1.87 7.99
CA PHE A 93 0.28 -0.87 6.93
C PHE A 93 -0.53 0.32 7.39
N GLN A 94 -0.35 1.44 6.70
CA GLN A 94 -1.21 2.60 6.81
C GLN A 94 -2.03 2.74 5.54
N ILE A 95 -3.32 3.05 5.70
CA ILE A 95 -4.23 3.30 4.58
C ILE A 95 -5.04 4.56 4.84
N LYS A 96 -5.25 5.35 3.80
CA LYS A 96 -6.17 6.49 3.82
C LYS A 96 -7.13 6.37 2.67
N TRP A 97 -8.42 6.40 2.98
CA TRP A 97 -9.46 6.47 1.96
C TRP A 97 -9.73 7.92 1.59
N ILE A 98 -9.65 8.21 0.29
CA ILE A 98 -10.08 9.47 -0.27
C ILE A 98 -11.51 9.23 -0.74
N GLY A 99 -12.43 10.07 -0.26
CA GLY A 99 -13.82 10.10 -0.72
C GLY A 99 -13.89 10.47 -2.20
N SER A 100 -14.76 11.42 -2.56
CA SER A 100 -14.61 12.08 -3.86
C SER A 100 -13.23 12.74 -3.94
N ILE A 101 -12.61 12.78 -5.13
CA ILE A 101 -11.43 13.62 -5.39
C ILE A 101 -11.76 15.06 -4.91
N GLY A 102 -11.19 15.49 -3.79
CA GLY A 102 -11.48 16.78 -3.13
C GLY A 102 -12.20 16.72 -1.77
N SER A 103 -12.69 15.56 -1.32
CA SER A 103 -13.26 15.34 0.02
C SER A 103 -12.61 14.13 0.68
N ALA A 104 -11.39 14.33 1.19
CA ALA A 104 -10.67 13.28 1.90
C ALA A 104 -11.20 13.17 3.34
N ASN A 105 -11.45 11.93 3.78
CA ASN A 105 -11.35 11.66 5.21
C ASN A 105 -9.85 11.83 5.54
N ASN A 106 -9.50 12.87 6.28
CA ASN A 106 -8.11 13.32 6.40
C ASN A 106 -7.23 12.43 7.28
N ASN A 107 -7.76 11.34 7.83
CA ASN A 107 -7.05 10.53 8.82
C ASN A 107 -6.54 9.24 8.19
N TRP A 108 -5.24 9.03 8.32
CA TRP A 108 -4.61 7.74 8.11
C TRP A 108 -5.09 6.74 9.17
N LEU A 109 -5.35 5.51 8.72
CA LEU A 109 -5.69 4.39 9.58
C LEU A 109 -4.50 3.42 9.58
N SER A 110 -4.04 3.07 10.77
CA SER A 110 -2.99 2.06 10.96
C SER A 110 -3.62 0.71 11.26
N TYR A 111 -3.18 -0.31 10.53
CA TYR A 111 -3.59 -1.69 10.73
C TYR A 111 -2.37 -2.52 11.09
N SER A 112 -2.54 -3.44 12.04
CA SER A 112 -1.53 -4.42 12.42
C SER A 112 -2.20 -5.74 12.75
N ILE A 113 -1.67 -6.83 12.22
CA ILE A 113 -2.17 -8.19 12.38
C ILE A 113 -0.97 -9.10 12.70
N SER A 114 -1.11 -9.91 13.75
CA SER A 114 -0.09 -10.85 14.26
C SER A 114 -0.61 -12.27 14.28
#